data_AF-A0A2A5V9I8-F1
#
_entry.id   AF-A0A2A5V9I8-F1
#
_cell.length_a   1.000
_cell.length_b   1.000
_cell.length_c   1.000
_cell.angle_alpha   90.00
_cell.angle_beta   90.00
_cell.angle_gamma   90.00
#
_symmetry.space_group_name_H-M   'P 1'
#
loop_
_entity.id
_entity.type
_entity.pdbx_description
1 polymer ?
#
loop_
_entity_poly.entity_id
_entity_poly.type
_entity_poly.pdbx_seq_one_letter_code
_entity_poly.pdbx_strand_id
1 'polypeptide(L)'
;MNKHSYLSKLKKNISLFKNNLNIKILKKLDQNEKKGNKLQFISVNRVLLSIIIFIILSLTYLSIPILYNKSKIQSLVKNQLQDRYDIKFIFSTDMKYKLLPLPSYTFENVKISSGDIEFASIKKLSINIIINNFFSSKNLKIKDIFIKDAKFNLNKKNYDFFFNLLDNDFSKSKFKVFDSLIFFKNNEDEVLLINKIKKMEYHYDTKKLQNILNVDNEVFNIPYSFEIYKNKDKKKIFSKIKINFLKSIFESELDYDGKIYKGVIDILANKNKSLINLKFENDELVLELIDKMKDLNFNFKSKIFIKPFFLDLSGEVKKMKLSHLIDRNSVLVQFLKTEIFNNQNLNISSVIKAQKILPYQNLKNLLLNIKIRQGLIDLDDSNFSWSNYSDFKISNSLIYFNDNNLVLNGKMNIDIKNYNEIYRFFQTPRNFRKKIENIKFEFNYNFDQEMIKISNITIDNQTNQKIGEILNKLVSQENVLQNRVYLKNLINKAIKAYSG
;
A
#
# COMPACT_ATOMS: atom_id res chain seq x y z
N MET A 1 -4.06 35.47 -0.66
CA MET A 1 -3.40 36.62 -1.33
C MET A 1 -1.95 36.73 -0.83
N ASN A 2 -1.02 37.35 -1.59
CA ASN A 2 0.45 37.48 -1.33
C ASN A 2 1.43 36.43 -1.90
N LYS A 3 1.13 35.73 -3.01
CA LYS A 3 2.18 35.06 -3.83
C LYS A 3 2.55 35.80 -5.12
N HIS A 4 1.69 36.68 -5.62
CA HIS A 4 1.92 37.39 -6.88
C HIS A 4 2.87 38.61 -6.78
N SER A 5 3.07 39.20 -5.59
CA SER A 5 3.91 40.42 -5.46
C SER A 5 5.41 40.16 -5.39
N TYR A 6 5.84 38.97 -4.95
CA TYR A 6 7.26 38.65 -4.81
C TYR A 6 7.88 38.25 -6.15
N LEU A 7 7.16 37.46 -6.95
CA LEU A 7 7.56 37.08 -8.32
C LEU A 7 7.56 38.28 -9.28
N SER A 8 6.62 39.22 -9.13
CA SER A 8 6.62 40.44 -9.94
C SER A 8 7.77 41.38 -9.56
N LYS A 9 8.10 41.53 -8.27
CA LYS A 9 9.30 42.25 -7.82
C LYS A 9 10.59 41.59 -8.31
N LEU A 10 10.71 40.27 -8.25
CA LEU A 10 11.87 39.54 -8.77
C LEU A 10 12.02 39.71 -10.28
N LYS A 11 10.94 39.58 -11.06
CA LYS A 11 10.96 39.82 -12.51
C LYS A 11 11.36 41.26 -12.84
N LYS A 12 10.85 42.25 -12.09
CA LYS A 12 11.19 43.67 -12.28
C LYS A 12 12.65 43.96 -11.94
N ASN A 13 13.19 43.33 -10.90
CA ASN A 13 14.60 43.44 -10.54
C ASN A 13 15.51 42.76 -11.56
N ILE A 14 15.12 41.59 -12.09
CA ILE A 14 15.86 40.89 -13.16
C ILE A 14 15.81 41.71 -14.47
N SER A 15 14.68 42.33 -14.81
CA SER A 15 14.58 43.18 -16.01
C SER A 15 15.40 44.46 -15.88
N LEU A 16 15.42 45.09 -14.70
CA LEU A 16 16.28 46.24 -14.41
C LEU A 16 17.76 45.86 -14.46
N PHE A 17 18.12 44.68 -13.93
CA PHE A 17 19.50 44.18 -13.97
C PHE A 17 19.95 43.86 -15.41
N LYS A 18 19.09 43.23 -16.22
CA LYS A 18 19.33 43.00 -17.66
C LYS A 18 19.46 44.30 -18.44
N ASN A 19 18.59 45.29 -18.21
CA ASN A 19 18.68 46.58 -18.89
C ASN A 19 19.95 47.33 -18.51
N ASN A 20 20.33 47.33 -17.24
CA ASN A 20 21.57 47.99 -16.80
C ASN A 20 22.83 47.30 -17.35
N LEU A 21 22.84 45.95 -17.46
CA LEU A 21 23.92 45.20 -18.10
C LEU A 21 23.99 45.51 -19.61
N ASN A 22 22.87 45.46 -20.32
CA ASN A 22 22.84 45.72 -21.76
C ASN A 22 23.26 47.15 -22.09
N ILE A 23 22.79 48.17 -21.35
CA ILE A 23 23.15 49.56 -21.62
C ILE A 23 24.62 49.84 -21.32
N LYS A 24 25.20 49.23 -20.27
CA LYS A 24 26.64 49.37 -19.97
C LYS A 24 27.53 48.63 -20.95
N ILE A 25 27.12 47.46 -21.42
CA ILE A 25 27.90 46.66 -22.38
C ILE A 25 27.84 47.29 -23.77
N LEU A 26 26.65 47.71 -24.24
CA LEU A 26 26.47 48.35 -25.54
C LEU A 26 27.19 49.70 -25.62
N LYS A 27 27.09 50.57 -24.59
CA LYS A 27 27.84 51.84 -24.58
C LYS A 27 29.36 51.65 -24.56
N LYS A 28 29.87 50.53 -24.03
CA LYS A 28 31.31 50.18 -24.07
C LYS A 28 31.75 49.63 -25.42
N LEU A 29 30.86 48.94 -26.13
CA LEU A 29 31.15 48.41 -27.47
C LEU A 29 31.18 49.54 -28.52
N ASP A 30 30.24 50.49 -28.45
CA ASP A 30 30.15 51.65 -29.35
C ASP A 30 31.36 52.61 -29.22
N GLN A 31 31.97 52.69 -28.03
CA GLN A 31 33.19 53.47 -27.80
C GLN A 31 34.46 52.77 -28.33
N ASN A 32 34.43 51.45 -28.52
CA ASN A 32 35.58 50.67 -28.98
C ASN A 32 35.66 50.58 -30.52
N GLU A 33 34.55 50.74 -31.24
CA GLU A 33 34.56 50.77 -32.71
C GLU A 33 35.11 52.09 -33.29
N LYS A 34 35.00 53.21 -32.55
CA LYS A 34 35.46 54.54 -33.03
C LYS A 34 36.95 54.82 -32.86
N LYS A 35 37.73 53.89 -32.29
CA LYS A 35 39.18 54.01 -32.16
C LYS A 35 39.85 52.86 -32.91
N GLY A 36 40.16 53.10 -34.18
CA GLY A 36 41.06 52.24 -34.93
C GLY A 36 42.39 52.15 -34.20
N ASN A 37 42.68 51.02 -33.57
CA ASN A 37 44.01 50.54 -33.24
C ASN A 37 43.97 49.05 -32.88
N LYS A 38 45.00 48.36 -33.37
CA LYS A 38 45.28 46.93 -33.30
C LYS A 38 44.99 46.30 -31.93
N LEU A 39 44.30 45.16 -31.94
CA LEU A 39 44.36 44.07 -30.94
C LEU A 39 44.63 44.50 -29.47
N GLN A 40 43.66 45.17 -28.84
CA GLN A 40 43.56 45.25 -27.37
C GLN A 40 42.28 44.55 -26.89
N PHE A 41 42.12 43.28 -27.23
CA PHE A 41 41.27 42.40 -26.43
C PHE A 41 42.11 41.86 -25.26
N ILE A 42 41.51 41.81 -24.08
CA ILE A 42 42.02 41.24 -22.81
C ILE A 42 42.61 42.28 -21.83
N SER A 43 41.75 43.13 -21.27
CA SER A 43 41.84 43.43 -19.83
C SER A 43 40.86 42.53 -19.08
N VAL A 44 41.03 41.20 -19.24
CA VAL A 44 40.28 40.25 -18.41
C VAL A 44 40.69 40.51 -16.98
N ASN A 45 39.72 40.89 -16.14
CA ASN A 45 39.93 41.12 -14.72
C ASN A 45 40.73 39.93 -14.16
N ARG A 46 41.91 40.18 -13.56
CA ARG A 46 42.79 39.13 -13.01
C ARG A 46 42.02 38.17 -12.11
N VAL A 47 41.00 38.68 -11.41
CA VAL A 47 40.05 37.88 -10.60
C VAL A 47 39.24 36.90 -11.46
N LEU A 48 38.65 37.35 -12.57
CA LEU A 48 37.91 36.47 -13.50
C LEU A 48 38.83 35.40 -14.10
N LEU A 49 40.05 35.79 -14.47
CA LEU A 49 41.05 34.86 -15.02
C LEU A 49 41.44 33.80 -13.98
N SER A 50 41.63 34.20 -12.72
CA SER A 50 41.89 33.26 -11.62
C SER A 50 40.74 32.30 -11.36
N ILE A 51 39.48 32.76 -11.47
CA ILE A 51 38.29 31.90 -11.34
C ILE A 51 38.23 30.88 -12.48
N ILE A 52 38.47 31.30 -13.73
CA ILE A 52 38.50 30.42 -14.89
C ILE A 52 39.59 29.36 -14.73
N ILE A 53 40.81 29.77 -14.34
CA ILE A 53 41.92 28.84 -14.08
C ILE A 53 41.53 27.85 -12.99
N PHE A 54 40.95 28.31 -11.87
CA PHE A 54 40.51 27.44 -10.80
C PHE A 54 39.46 26.42 -11.25
N ILE A 55 38.49 26.84 -12.07
CA ILE A 55 37.48 25.93 -12.65
C ILE A 55 38.16 24.88 -13.53
N ILE A 56 39.07 25.29 -14.42
CA ILE A 56 39.80 24.35 -15.30
C ILE A 56 40.63 23.36 -14.48
N LEU A 57 41.37 23.84 -13.47
CA LEU A 57 42.14 22.99 -12.55
C LEU A 57 41.23 22.02 -11.78
N SER A 58 40.06 22.46 -11.35
CA SER A 58 39.09 21.60 -10.67
C SER A 58 38.56 20.51 -11.60
N LEU A 59 38.20 20.84 -12.84
CA LEU A 59 37.69 19.89 -13.83
C LEU A 59 38.75 18.90 -14.29
N THR A 60 39.98 19.36 -14.49
CA THR A 60 41.13 18.50 -14.84
C THR A 60 41.44 17.52 -13.70
N TYR A 61 41.51 17.99 -12.46
CA TYR A 61 41.69 17.13 -11.29
C TYR A 61 40.59 16.07 -11.17
N LEU A 62 39.32 16.48 -11.29
CA LEU A 62 38.19 15.56 -11.24
C LEU A 62 38.17 14.58 -12.43
N SER A 63 38.86 14.87 -13.53
CA SER A 63 38.91 14.01 -14.73
C SER A 63 40.00 12.94 -14.67
N ILE A 64 40.96 13.02 -13.75
CA ILE A 64 42.05 12.03 -13.62
C ILE A 64 41.55 10.58 -13.55
N PRO A 65 40.45 10.25 -12.84
CA PRO A 65 39.94 8.87 -12.77
C PRO A 65 39.52 8.25 -14.11
N ILE A 66 39.38 9.04 -15.18
CA ILE A 66 39.13 8.56 -16.55
C ILE A 66 40.33 7.77 -17.08
N LEU A 67 41.54 8.18 -16.69
CA LEU A 67 42.80 7.64 -17.22
C LEU A 67 43.21 6.31 -16.57
N TYR A 68 42.47 5.85 -15.56
CA TYR A 68 42.79 4.63 -14.85
C TYR A 68 42.53 3.36 -15.66
N ASN A 69 43.32 2.32 -15.40
CA ASN A 69 43.09 1.00 -15.99
C ASN A 69 41.76 0.41 -15.49
N LYS A 70 40.83 0.17 -16.41
CA LYS A 70 39.46 -0.30 -16.12
C LYS A 70 39.43 -1.61 -15.32
N SER A 71 40.27 -2.59 -15.64
CA SER A 71 40.27 -3.89 -14.94
C SER A 71 40.73 -3.76 -13.49
N LYS A 72 41.74 -2.91 -13.23
CA LYS A 72 42.19 -2.60 -11.87
C LYS A 72 41.08 -1.91 -11.06
N ILE A 73 40.38 -0.94 -11.66
CA ILE A 73 39.26 -0.26 -10.98
C ILE A 73 38.10 -1.22 -10.71
N GLN A 74 37.74 -2.07 -11.66
CA GLN A 74 36.70 -3.09 -11.46
C GLN A 74 37.02 -4.01 -10.28
N SER A 75 38.26 -4.52 -10.21
CA SER A 75 38.70 -5.36 -9.08
C SER A 75 38.66 -4.60 -7.75
N LEU A 76 39.16 -3.36 -7.71
CA LEU A 76 39.12 -2.53 -6.50
C LEU A 76 37.70 -2.26 -6.02
N VAL A 77 36.80 -1.91 -6.94
CA VAL A 77 35.38 -1.65 -6.65
C VAL A 77 34.71 -2.93 -6.16
N LYS A 78 34.95 -4.08 -6.82
CA LYS A 78 34.39 -5.38 -6.43
C LYS A 78 34.79 -5.74 -5.00
N ASN A 79 36.07 -5.62 -4.66
CA ASN A 79 36.56 -5.93 -3.32
C ASN A 79 35.94 -5.00 -2.28
N GLN A 80 35.90 -3.68 -2.53
CA GLN A 80 35.28 -2.74 -1.60
C GLN A 80 33.77 -2.97 -1.39
N LEU A 81 33.05 -3.46 -2.41
CA LEU A 81 31.64 -3.81 -2.29
C LEU A 81 31.44 -5.09 -1.45
N GLN A 82 32.28 -6.10 -1.67
CA GLN A 82 32.27 -7.31 -0.86
C GLN A 82 32.61 -6.99 0.60
N ASP A 83 33.69 -6.27 0.85
CA ASP A 83 34.16 -5.97 2.21
C ASP A 83 33.15 -5.11 3.00
N ARG A 84 32.44 -4.20 2.31
CA ARG A 84 31.54 -3.25 2.99
C ARG A 84 30.12 -3.78 3.16
N TYR A 85 29.59 -4.52 2.18
CA TYR A 85 28.18 -4.91 2.16
C TYR A 85 27.96 -6.42 2.18
N ASP A 86 29.03 -7.20 2.11
CA ASP A 86 29.01 -8.65 1.91
C ASP A 86 28.22 -9.07 0.66
N ILE A 87 28.36 -8.29 -0.42
CA ILE A 87 27.67 -8.54 -1.69
C ILE A 87 28.68 -8.86 -2.80
N LYS A 88 28.56 -10.05 -3.39
CA LYS A 88 29.38 -10.50 -4.51
C LYS A 88 28.80 -10.05 -5.84
N PHE A 89 29.33 -8.93 -6.35
CA PHE A 89 28.99 -8.40 -7.68
C PHE A 89 29.84 -9.06 -8.79
N ILE A 90 29.17 -9.38 -9.90
CA ILE A 90 29.80 -9.85 -11.15
C ILE A 90 29.62 -8.74 -12.18
N PHE A 91 30.71 -8.05 -12.49
CA PHE A 91 30.74 -6.94 -13.45
C PHE A 91 30.90 -7.43 -14.88
N SER A 92 30.26 -6.73 -15.82
CA SER A 92 30.60 -6.83 -17.25
C SER A 92 31.85 -5.99 -17.58
N THR A 93 32.34 -6.08 -18.81
CA THR A 93 33.47 -5.27 -19.31
C THR A 93 33.11 -3.80 -19.51
N ASP A 94 31.83 -3.46 -19.58
CA ASP A 94 31.35 -2.14 -20.01
C ASP A 94 31.28 -1.17 -18.83
N MET A 95 32.38 -0.43 -18.64
CA MET A 95 32.55 0.58 -17.60
C MET A 95 32.73 1.97 -18.21
N LYS A 96 31.94 2.94 -17.72
CA LYS A 96 31.97 4.36 -18.11
C LYS A 96 32.22 5.24 -16.88
N TYR A 97 32.98 6.32 -17.03
CA TYR A 97 33.15 7.32 -15.98
C TYR A 97 32.30 8.56 -16.27
N LYS A 98 31.77 9.16 -15.20
CA LYS A 98 31.04 10.43 -15.26
C LYS A 98 31.60 11.41 -14.24
N LEU A 99 31.94 12.60 -14.71
CA LEU A 99 32.53 13.67 -13.91
C LEU A 99 31.50 14.37 -13.00
N LEU A 100 30.31 14.67 -13.54
CA LEU A 100 29.29 15.52 -12.91
C LEU A 100 27.95 14.80 -12.74
N PRO A 101 27.14 15.14 -11.71
CA PRO A 101 27.40 16.16 -10.69
C PRO A 101 28.42 15.72 -9.62
N LEU A 102 28.66 14.41 -9.50
CA LEU A 102 29.68 13.81 -8.65
C LEU A 102 30.45 12.77 -9.46
N PRO A 103 31.79 12.68 -9.30
CA PRO A 103 32.60 11.61 -9.87
C PRO A 103 32.01 10.23 -9.61
N SER A 104 31.76 9.49 -10.67
CA SER A 104 31.13 8.17 -10.58
C SER A 104 31.52 7.24 -11.71
N TYR A 105 31.53 5.94 -11.41
CA TYR A 105 31.62 4.89 -12.41
C TYR A 105 30.25 4.25 -12.63
N THR A 106 29.92 4.01 -13.89
CA THR A 106 28.72 3.31 -14.31
C THR A 106 29.14 1.98 -14.93
N PHE A 107 28.47 0.91 -14.50
CA PHE A 107 28.59 -0.43 -15.03
C PHE A 107 27.23 -0.86 -15.58
N GLU A 108 27.23 -1.49 -16.75
CA GLU A 108 26.03 -2.05 -17.37
C GLU A 108 25.99 -3.56 -17.18
N ASN A 109 24.80 -4.16 -17.10
CA ASN A 109 24.60 -5.62 -17.02
C ASN A 109 25.43 -6.30 -15.90
N VAL A 110 25.25 -5.82 -14.67
CA VAL A 110 25.91 -6.36 -13.48
C VAL A 110 25.02 -7.43 -12.87
N LYS A 111 25.60 -8.48 -12.27
CA LYS A 111 24.84 -9.49 -11.53
C LYS A 111 25.23 -9.52 -10.05
N ILE A 112 24.33 -10.01 -9.21
CA ILE A 112 24.63 -10.34 -7.81
C ILE A 112 24.50 -11.84 -7.62
N SER A 113 25.47 -12.42 -6.92
CA SER A 113 25.53 -13.83 -6.57
C SER A 113 25.60 -14.02 -5.06
N SER A 114 25.00 -15.11 -4.56
CA SER A 114 25.25 -15.65 -3.22
C SER A 114 25.72 -17.08 -3.39
N GLY A 115 26.97 -17.37 -3.00
CA GLY A 115 27.66 -18.61 -3.40
C GLY A 115 27.76 -18.73 -4.93
N ASP A 116 27.17 -19.80 -5.46
CA ASP A 116 27.11 -20.11 -6.89
C ASP A 116 25.79 -19.69 -7.56
N ILE A 117 24.83 -19.17 -6.79
CA ILE A 117 23.49 -18.82 -7.30
C ILE A 117 23.45 -17.33 -7.62
N GLU A 118 23.26 -17.01 -8.90
CA GLU A 118 22.93 -15.65 -9.35
C GLU A 118 21.46 -15.37 -9.08
N PHE A 119 21.19 -14.37 -8.24
CA PHE A 119 19.81 -14.04 -7.85
C PHE A 119 19.40 -12.62 -8.22
N ALA A 120 20.30 -11.78 -8.75
CA ALA A 120 19.91 -10.47 -9.27
C ALA A 120 20.62 -10.11 -10.56
N SER A 121 19.87 -9.51 -11.49
CA SER A 121 20.40 -8.88 -12.70
C SER A 121 20.13 -7.38 -12.64
N ILE A 122 21.17 -6.57 -12.81
CA ILE A 122 21.14 -5.11 -12.71
C ILE A 122 21.50 -4.54 -14.07
N LYS A 123 20.57 -3.80 -14.68
CA LYS A 123 20.85 -3.13 -15.96
C LYS A 123 21.91 -2.05 -15.81
N LYS A 124 21.82 -1.24 -14.73
CA LYS A 124 22.73 -0.12 -14.49
C LYS A 124 23.11 0.01 -13.02
N LEU A 125 24.41 -0.07 -12.75
CA LEU A 125 25.01 0.17 -11.44
C LEU A 125 25.87 1.43 -11.52
N SER A 126 25.57 2.44 -10.72
CA SER A 126 26.37 3.67 -10.60
C SER A 126 26.99 3.76 -9.22
N ILE A 127 28.29 4.04 -9.15
CA ILE A 127 29.07 4.09 -7.91
C ILE A 127 29.78 5.43 -7.86
N ASN A 128 29.38 6.27 -6.89
CA ASN A 128 30.05 7.52 -6.62
C ASN A 128 31.36 7.24 -5.87
N ILE A 129 32.40 8.01 -6.19
CA ILE A 129 33.69 7.92 -5.51
C ILE A 129 33.92 9.15 -4.62
N ILE A 130 34.68 8.96 -3.55
CA ILE A 130 35.10 10.07 -2.68
C ILE A 130 36.12 10.92 -3.44
N ILE A 131 35.88 12.24 -3.50
CA ILE A 131 36.85 13.20 -4.04
C ILE A 131 37.99 13.35 -3.05
N ASN A 132 38.97 12.45 -3.10
CA ASN A 132 40.18 12.51 -2.30
C ASN A 132 41.34 11.86 -3.04
N ASN A 133 42.42 12.62 -3.23
CA ASN A 133 43.66 12.25 -3.91
C ASN A 133 43.49 11.35 -5.17
N PHE A 134 43.00 11.93 -6.26
CA PHE A 134 42.86 11.25 -7.56
C PHE A 134 44.17 11.06 -8.32
N PHE A 135 45.35 11.25 -7.72
CA PHE A 135 46.62 10.95 -8.40
C PHE A 135 47.00 9.47 -8.35
N SER A 136 46.32 8.67 -7.51
CA SER A 136 46.55 7.22 -7.41
C SER A 136 45.23 6.45 -7.39
N SER A 137 45.11 5.46 -8.27
CA SER A 137 43.95 4.56 -8.31
C SER A 137 43.79 3.72 -7.04
N LYS A 138 44.88 3.50 -6.28
CA LYS A 138 44.84 2.77 -4.99
C LYS A 138 44.08 3.54 -3.90
N ASN A 139 44.02 4.86 -4.00
CA ASN A 139 43.36 5.72 -2.99
C ASN A 139 41.86 5.89 -3.26
N LEU A 140 41.35 5.30 -4.34
CA LEU A 140 39.96 5.40 -4.73
C LEU A 140 39.06 4.68 -3.72
N LYS A 141 38.11 5.40 -3.13
CA LYS A 141 37.13 4.85 -2.19
C LYS A 141 35.72 5.05 -2.70
N ILE A 142 34.91 4.00 -2.62
CA ILE A 142 33.47 4.07 -2.94
C ILE A 142 32.72 4.87 -1.86
N LYS A 143 31.79 5.72 -2.30
CA LYS A 143 30.93 6.54 -1.45
C LYS A 143 29.50 6.03 -1.47
N ASP A 144 28.79 6.23 -2.58
CA ASP A 144 27.37 5.92 -2.72
C ASP A 144 27.14 4.93 -3.87
N ILE A 145 26.12 4.10 -3.75
CA ILE A 145 25.74 3.08 -4.73
C ILE A 145 24.31 3.30 -5.17
N PHE A 146 24.10 3.26 -6.48
CA PHE A 146 22.81 3.39 -7.12
C PHE A 146 22.60 2.25 -8.10
N ILE A 147 21.62 1.40 -7.80
CA ILE A 147 21.13 0.33 -8.66
C ILE A 147 19.88 0.85 -9.37
N LYS A 148 19.82 0.66 -10.69
CA LYS A 148 18.65 1.02 -11.50
C LYS A 148 18.26 -0.12 -12.44
N ASP A 149 16.95 -0.30 -12.60
CA ASP A 149 16.34 -1.32 -13.47
C ASP A 149 16.86 -2.73 -13.18
N ALA A 150 16.83 -3.13 -11.91
CA ALA A 150 17.24 -4.46 -11.47
C ALA A 150 16.06 -5.42 -11.37
N LYS A 151 16.36 -6.71 -11.56
CA LYS A 151 15.44 -7.83 -11.31
C LYS A 151 16.08 -8.73 -10.25
N PHE A 152 15.43 -8.85 -9.10
CA PHE A 152 15.83 -9.71 -8.00
C PHE A 152 14.93 -10.94 -7.97
N ASN A 153 15.51 -12.13 -7.96
CA ASN A 153 14.82 -13.41 -7.83
C ASN A 153 15.09 -13.95 -6.42
N LEU A 154 14.13 -13.76 -5.51
CA LEU A 154 14.22 -14.23 -4.14
C LEU A 154 13.44 -15.53 -3.98
N ASN A 155 13.91 -16.40 -3.10
CA ASN A 155 13.29 -17.67 -2.72
C ASN A 155 13.54 -17.92 -1.23
N LYS A 156 13.15 -19.10 -0.73
CA LYS A 156 13.31 -19.47 0.69
C LYS A 156 14.76 -19.40 1.20
N LYS A 157 15.77 -19.50 0.32
CA LYS A 157 17.20 -19.49 0.71
C LYS A 157 17.79 -18.08 0.82
N ASN A 158 17.21 -17.08 0.17
CA ASN A 158 17.78 -15.72 0.09
C ASN A 158 16.76 -14.60 0.30
N TYR A 159 15.56 -14.90 0.82
CA TYR A 159 14.48 -13.93 1.05
C TYR A 159 14.89 -12.77 1.97
N ASP A 160 15.85 -13.02 2.84
CA ASP A 160 16.38 -12.10 3.85
C ASP A 160 17.48 -11.18 3.32
N PHE A 161 17.86 -11.28 2.04
CA PHE A 161 18.94 -10.47 1.44
C PHE A 161 18.86 -8.97 1.77
N PHE A 162 17.69 -8.35 1.53
CA PHE A 162 17.49 -6.91 1.81
C PHE A 162 17.49 -6.61 3.30
N PHE A 163 17.03 -7.56 4.12
CA PHE A 163 17.02 -7.39 5.57
C PHE A 163 18.43 -7.49 6.16
N ASN A 164 19.22 -8.49 5.75
CA ASN A 164 20.60 -8.67 6.17
C ASN A 164 21.49 -7.51 5.72
N LEU A 165 21.18 -6.87 4.59
CA LEU A 165 21.88 -5.68 4.13
C LEU A 165 21.86 -4.55 5.17
N LEU A 166 20.87 -4.48 6.06
CA LEU A 166 20.81 -3.51 7.18
C LEU A 166 21.92 -3.69 8.23
N ASP A 167 22.56 -4.86 8.30
CA ASP A 167 23.58 -5.12 9.32
C ASP A 167 24.94 -4.46 8.99
N ASN A 168 25.11 -3.95 7.77
CA ASN A 168 26.32 -3.31 7.24
C ASN A 168 26.46 -1.81 7.63
N ASP A 169 27.64 -1.22 7.42
CA ASP A 169 27.89 0.20 7.75
C ASP A 169 27.42 1.17 6.64
N PHE A 170 26.39 1.97 6.96
CA PHE A 170 25.89 3.07 6.11
C PHE A 170 26.18 4.47 6.67
N SER A 171 27.08 4.61 7.66
CA SER A 171 27.38 5.88 8.33
C SER A 171 27.83 6.99 7.38
N LYS A 172 28.52 6.63 6.29
CA LYS A 172 29.11 7.55 5.31
C LYS A 172 28.71 7.24 3.87
N SER A 173 27.74 6.35 3.65
CA SER A 173 27.35 5.87 2.33
C SER A 173 25.84 5.76 2.19
N LYS A 174 25.35 5.97 0.97
CA LYS A 174 23.97 5.65 0.61
C LYS A 174 23.96 4.47 -0.36
N PHE A 175 23.08 3.51 -0.10
CA PHE A 175 22.77 2.45 -1.05
C PHE A 175 21.32 2.61 -1.49
N LYS A 176 21.11 2.77 -2.80
CA LYS A 176 19.79 3.04 -3.36
C LYS A 176 19.46 2.13 -4.52
N VAL A 177 18.20 1.72 -4.60
CA VAL A 177 17.64 0.93 -5.71
C VAL A 177 16.45 1.68 -6.28
N PHE A 178 16.37 1.79 -7.60
CA PHE A 178 15.30 2.48 -8.31
C PHE A 178 14.72 1.63 -9.44
N ASP A 179 13.43 1.84 -9.72
CA ASP A 179 12.73 1.30 -10.89
C ASP A 179 12.99 -0.21 -11.11
N SER A 180 12.95 -0.99 -10.03
CA SER A 180 13.39 -2.40 -10.01
C SER A 180 12.26 -3.36 -9.64
N LEU A 181 12.44 -4.65 -9.88
CA LEU A 181 11.46 -5.70 -9.62
C LEU A 181 12.05 -6.75 -8.67
N ILE A 182 11.24 -7.21 -7.72
CA ILE A 182 11.49 -8.38 -6.90
C ILE A 182 10.48 -9.45 -7.28
N PHE A 183 10.97 -10.60 -7.72
CA PHE A 183 10.23 -11.82 -7.95
C PHE A 183 10.46 -12.75 -6.74
N PHE A 184 9.42 -13.05 -5.99
CA PHE A 184 9.48 -14.10 -4.97
C PHE A 184 9.03 -15.41 -5.60
N LYS A 185 9.88 -16.43 -5.49
CA LYS A 185 9.68 -17.72 -6.10
C LYS A 185 9.56 -18.84 -5.08
N ASN A 186 8.84 -19.89 -5.45
CA ASN A 186 8.84 -21.15 -4.70
C ASN A 186 10.10 -21.98 -5.03
N ASN A 187 10.14 -23.22 -4.51
CA ASN A 187 11.25 -24.13 -4.75
C ASN A 187 11.29 -24.70 -6.19
N GLU A 188 10.19 -24.56 -6.94
CA GLU A 188 10.02 -25.00 -8.33
C GLU A 188 10.23 -23.84 -9.33
N ASP A 189 10.81 -22.73 -8.86
CA ASP A 189 11.08 -21.52 -9.64
C ASP A 189 9.85 -20.74 -10.14
N GLU A 190 8.65 -21.13 -9.71
CA GLU A 190 7.40 -20.43 -10.01
C GLU A 190 7.31 -19.11 -9.24
N VAL A 191 6.83 -18.05 -9.90
CA VAL A 191 6.70 -16.72 -9.30
C VAL A 191 5.42 -16.65 -8.47
N LEU A 192 5.56 -16.50 -7.15
CA LEU A 192 4.46 -16.34 -6.20
C LEU A 192 4.02 -14.88 -6.06
N LEU A 193 4.98 -13.95 -6.07
CA LEU A 193 4.72 -12.52 -5.85
C LEU A 193 5.68 -11.66 -6.65
N ILE A 194 5.16 -10.59 -7.24
CA ILE A 194 5.97 -9.54 -7.87
C ILE A 194 5.79 -8.25 -7.08
N ASN A 195 6.90 -7.69 -6.61
CA ASN A 195 6.94 -6.40 -5.95
C ASN A 195 7.79 -5.42 -6.77
N LYS A 196 7.23 -4.26 -7.10
CA LYS A 196 7.92 -3.22 -7.86
C LYS A 196 8.53 -2.21 -6.89
N ILE A 197 9.84 -2.01 -6.97
CA ILE A 197 10.58 -0.99 -6.26
C ILE A 197 10.57 0.30 -7.09
N LYS A 198 9.86 1.33 -6.60
CA LYS A 198 10.02 2.69 -7.16
C LYS A 198 11.29 3.30 -6.63
N LYS A 199 11.49 3.21 -5.31
CA LYS A 199 12.68 3.69 -4.63
C LYS A 199 12.93 2.89 -3.36
N MET A 200 14.17 2.49 -3.15
CA MET A 200 14.67 1.89 -1.92
C MET A 200 15.93 2.64 -1.50
N GLU A 201 16.09 2.98 -0.22
CA GLU A 201 17.21 3.75 0.30
C GLU A 201 17.63 3.24 1.69
N TYR A 202 18.87 2.75 1.77
CA TYR A 202 19.55 2.46 3.03
C TYR A 202 20.36 3.69 3.43
N HIS A 203 20.22 4.07 4.70
CA HIS A 203 20.98 5.17 5.29
C HIS A 203 21.10 5.00 6.81
N TYR A 204 22.14 5.60 7.38
CA TYR A 204 22.30 5.67 8.84
C TYR A 204 21.58 6.88 9.41
N ASP A 205 20.74 6.67 10.42
CA ASP A 205 20.11 7.74 11.20
C ASP A 205 21.02 8.09 12.38
N THR A 206 21.64 9.27 12.33
CA THR A 206 22.55 9.74 13.37
C THR A 206 21.88 10.03 14.71
N LYS A 207 20.56 10.26 14.74
CA LYS A 207 19.82 10.50 15.98
C LYS A 207 19.48 9.18 16.68
N LYS A 208 19.09 8.17 15.91
CA LYS A 208 18.73 6.84 16.44
C LYS A 208 19.92 5.86 16.49
N LEU A 209 21.07 6.25 15.94
CA LEU A 209 22.30 5.47 15.86
C LEU A 209 22.10 4.09 15.22
N GLN A 210 21.32 4.02 14.15
CA GLN A 210 20.94 2.77 13.51
C GLN A 210 20.73 2.94 12.00
N ASN A 211 20.87 1.83 11.27
CA ASN A 211 20.54 1.78 9.85
C ASN A 211 19.03 1.70 9.64
N ILE A 212 18.54 2.48 8.69
CA ILE A 212 17.13 2.52 8.30
C ILE A 212 17.03 2.22 6.80
N LEU A 213 16.12 1.31 6.47
CA LEU A 213 15.70 1.02 5.11
C LEU A 213 14.35 1.70 4.86
N ASN A 214 14.34 2.66 3.94
CA ASN A 214 13.14 3.34 3.46
C ASN A 214 12.80 2.88 2.06
N VAL A 215 11.54 2.51 1.84
CA VAL A 215 11.13 1.95 0.56
C VAL A 215 9.76 2.49 0.14
N ASP A 216 9.67 2.87 -1.12
CA ASP A 216 8.46 3.17 -1.85
C ASP A 216 8.26 2.07 -2.90
N ASN A 217 7.21 1.27 -2.72
CA ASN A 217 6.97 0.05 -3.48
C ASN A 217 5.54 0.00 -4.03
N GLU A 218 5.29 -1.01 -4.87
CA GLU A 218 3.98 -1.36 -5.38
C GLU A 218 3.86 -2.88 -5.51
N VAL A 219 2.82 -3.45 -4.90
CA VAL A 219 2.49 -4.88 -4.99
C VAL A 219 1.04 -5.01 -5.41
N PHE A 220 0.71 -5.88 -6.37
CA PHE A 220 -0.65 -5.99 -6.94
C PHE A 220 -1.25 -4.62 -7.35
N ASN A 221 -0.44 -3.75 -7.96
CA ASN A 221 -0.81 -2.37 -8.32
C ASN A 221 -1.21 -1.46 -7.14
N ILE A 222 -0.96 -1.89 -5.89
CA ILE A 222 -1.19 -1.12 -4.69
C ILE A 222 0.12 -0.47 -4.24
N PRO A 223 0.24 0.87 -4.29
CA PRO A 223 1.41 1.57 -3.79
C PRO A 223 1.42 1.59 -2.26
N TYR A 224 2.58 1.30 -1.69
CA TYR A 224 2.82 1.39 -0.25
C TYR A 224 4.24 1.91 0.02
N SER A 225 4.42 2.59 1.15
CA SER A 225 5.76 2.91 1.65
C SER A 225 6.02 2.13 2.93
N PHE A 226 7.23 1.65 3.11
CA PHE A 226 7.65 1.02 4.35
C PHE A 226 9.01 1.52 4.82
N GLU A 227 9.14 1.65 6.13
CA GLU A 227 10.38 1.92 6.84
C GLU A 227 10.66 0.72 7.75
N ILE A 228 11.90 0.24 7.79
CA ILE A 228 12.32 -0.83 8.70
C ILE A 228 13.70 -0.54 9.27
N TYR A 229 13.89 -0.88 10.54
CA TYR A 229 15.20 -0.81 11.20
C TYR A 229 15.33 -1.90 12.27
N LYS A 230 16.57 -2.25 12.59
CA LYS A 230 16.92 -3.28 13.57
C LYS A 230 17.62 -2.63 14.75
N ASN A 231 17.10 -2.86 15.96
CA ASN A 231 17.79 -2.54 17.19
C ASN A 231 18.52 -3.81 17.66
N LYS A 232 19.84 -3.83 17.49
CA LYS A 232 20.68 -5.00 17.84
C LYS A 232 20.72 -5.23 19.35
N ASP A 233 20.81 -4.16 20.15
CA ASP A 233 20.91 -4.24 21.62
C ASP A 233 19.66 -4.85 22.25
N LYS A 234 18.48 -4.42 21.79
CA LYS A 234 17.20 -4.90 22.31
C LYS A 234 16.70 -6.17 21.61
N LYS A 235 17.40 -6.63 20.56
CA LYS A 235 16.96 -7.70 19.65
C LYS A 235 15.53 -7.49 19.12
N LYS A 236 15.25 -6.28 18.65
CA LYS A 236 13.95 -5.90 18.10
C LYS A 236 14.04 -5.41 16.66
N ILE A 237 12.99 -5.70 15.90
CA ILE A 237 12.76 -5.16 14.57
C ILE A 237 11.57 -4.22 14.65
N PHE A 238 11.76 -3.02 14.16
CA PHE A 238 10.70 -2.03 14.08
C PHE A 238 10.38 -1.79 12.62
N SER A 239 9.10 -1.79 12.29
CA SER A 239 8.65 -1.47 10.94
C SER A 239 7.50 -0.47 10.96
N LYS A 240 7.38 0.29 9.88
CA LYS A 240 6.30 1.24 9.67
C LYS A 240 5.83 1.16 8.24
N ILE A 241 4.61 0.70 8.02
CA ILE A 241 3.99 0.58 6.70
C ILE A 241 2.92 1.65 6.58
N LYS A 242 2.90 2.37 5.46
CA LYS A 242 1.89 3.37 5.13
C LYS A 242 1.20 2.99 3.82
N ILE A 243 -0.12 2.91 3.88
CA ILE A 243 -0.97 2.61 2.73
C ILE A 243 -1.89 3.81 2.51
N ASN A 244 -1.58 4.60 1.47
CA ASN A 244 -2.21 5.91 1.27
C ASN A 244 -3.72 5.82 0.97
N PHE A 245 -4.16 4.87 0.15
CA PHE A 245 -5.58 4.75 -0.22
C PHE A 245 -6.47 4.39 0.98
N LEU A 246 -5.93 3.64 1.96
CA LEU A 246 -6.59 3.32 3.22
C LEU A 246 -6.45 4.41 4.28
N LYS A 247 -5.66 5.46 4.02
CA LYS A 247 -5.27 6.47 5.03
C LYS A 247 -4.79 5.83 6.33
N SER A 248 -4.05 4.74 6.21
CA SER A 248 -3.67 3.87 7.33
C SER A 248 -2.16 3.77 7.48
N ILE A 249 -1.70 3.76 8.73
CA ILE A 249 -0.30 3.54 9.13
C ILE A 249 -0.28 2.36 10.10
N PHE A 250 0.64 1.43 9.87
CA PHE A 250 0.88 0.26 10.71
C PHE A 250 2.30 0.37 11.24
N GLU A 251 2.46 0.44 12.55
CA GLU A 251 3.76 0.46 13.22
C GLU A 251 3.91 -0.86 13.98
N SER A 252 4.96 -1.63 13.69
CA SER A 252 5.19 -2.92 14.33
C SER A 252 6.47 -2.93 15.14
N GLU A 253 6.43 -3.63 16.26
CA GLU A 253 7.59 -4.01 17.06
C GLU A 253 7.62 -5.54 17.16
N LEU A 254 8.70 -6.16 16.69
CA LEU A 254 8.88 -7.61 16.65
C LEU A 254 10.14 -7.98 17.43
N ASP A 255 9.96 -8.82 18.44
CA ASP A 255 11.05 -9.45 19.18
C ASP A 255 11.49 -10.70 18.41
N TYR A 256 12.79 -10.79 18.10
CA TYR A 256 13.39 -11.96 17.43
C TYR A 256 14.23 -12.83 18.37
N ASP A 257 14.07 -12.68 19.68
CA ASP A 257 14.78 -13.48 20.67
C ASP A 257 14.04 -14.81 20.94
N GLY A 258 14.52 -15.90 20.35
CA GLY A 258 14.00 -17.26 20.55
C GLY A 258 13.36 -17.90 19.31
N LYS A 259 12.70 -19.05 19.49
CA LYS A 259 12.03 -19.82 18.42
C LYS A 259 10.65 -19.27 18.01
N ILE A 260 10.05 -18.43 18.86
CA ILE A 260 8.71 -17.86 18.66
C ILE A 260 8.88 -16.35 18.51
N TYR A 261 8.51 -15.80 17.35
CA TYR A 261 8.51 -14.36 17.17
C TYR A 261 7.24 -13.79 17.75
N LYS A 262 7.38 -12.81 18.64
CA LYS A 262 6.26 -12.08 19.23
C LYS A 262 6.36 -10.62 18.87
N GLY A 263 5.22 -9.97 18.73
CA GLY A 263 5.24 -8.54 18.49
C GLY A 263 3.92 -7.87 18.71
N VAL A 264 3.92 -6.57 18.47
CA VAL A 264 2.75 -5.71 18.57
C VAL A 264 2.69 -4.84 17.31
N ILE A 265 1.49 -4.69 16.75
CA ILE A 265 1.21 -3.72 15.69
C ILE A 265 0.24 -2.67 16.23
N ASP A 266 0.67 -1.42 16.19
CA ASP A 266 -0.18 -0.26 16.35
C ASP A 266 -0.72 0.17 14.99
N ILE A 267 -2.04 0.20 14.87
CA ILE A 267 -2.76 0.60 13.67
C ILE A 267 -3.33 1.98 13.89
N LEU A 268 -2.99 2.92 13.01
CA LEU A 268 -3.56 4.25 12.93
C LEU A 268 -4.37 4.36 11.65
N ALA A 269 -5.69 4.27 11.75
CA ALA A 269 -6.61 4.35 10.61
C ALA A 269 -7.75 5.32 10.92
N ASN A 270 -7.95 6.34 10.08
CA ASN A 270 -9.05 7.31 10.21
C ASN A 270 -9.23 7.90 11.65
N LYS A 271 -8.11 8.24 12.31
CA LYS A 271 -8.02 8.74 13.71
C LYS A 271 -8.29 7.71 14.81
N ASN A 272 -8.59 6.46 14.46
CA ASN A 272 -8.70 5.36 15.41
C ASN A 272 -7.34 4.69 15.61
N LYS A 273 -7.08 4.25 16.84
CA LYS A 273 -5.91 3.46 17.21
C LYS A 273 -6.36 2.06 17.59
N SER A 274 -5.75 1.04 17.01
CA SER A 274 -5.99 -0.35 17.41
C SER A 274 -4.66 -1.04 17.62
N LEU A 275 -4.63 -2.03 18.51
CA LEU A 275 -3.43 -2.78 18.82
C LEU A 275 -3.64 -4.26 18.48
N ILE A 276 -2.67 -4.85 17.80
CA ILE A 276 -2.67 -6.27 17.45
C ILE A 276 -1.45 -6.92 18.09
N ASN A 277 -1.68 -7.95 18.90
CA ASN A 277 -0.61 -8.83 19.32
C ASN A 277 -0.33 -9.86 18.22
N LEU A 278 0.94 -10.04 17.92
CA LEU A 278 1.44 -11.02 16.97
C LEU A 278 2.15 -12.16 17.69
N LYS A 279 1.90 -13.38 17.23
CA LYS A 279 2.72 -14.55 17.56
C LYS A 279 2.92 -15.37 16.29
N PHE A 280 4.16 -15.66 15.96
CA PHE A 280 4.53 -16.54 14.85
C PHE A 280 5.20 -17.81 15.39
N GLU A 281 4.64 -18.96 15.07
CA GLU A 281 5.11 -20.29 15.52
C GLU A 281 4.73 -21.35 14.48
N ASN A 282 5.68 -22.20 14.07
CA ASN A 282 5.44 -23.36 13.18
C ASN A 282 4.65 -23.05 11.89
N ASP A 283 5.04 -22.02 11.14
CA ASP A 283 4.36 -21.55 9.93
C ASP A 283 2.90 -21.05 10.16
N GLU A 284 2.52 -20.82 11.42
CA GLU A 284 1.27 -20.18 11.82
C GLU A 284 1.52 -18.79 12.39
N LEU A 285 0.83 -17.80 11.82
CA LEU A 285 0.79 -16.44 12.30
C LEU A 285 -0.55 -16.20 13.01
N VAL A 286 -0.50 -16.15 14.34
CA VAL A 286 -1.66 -15.82 15.17
C VAL A 286 -1.68 -14.31 15.41
N LEU A 287 -2.79 -13.66 15.04
CA LEU A 287 -3.03 -12.26 15.35
C LEU A 287 -4.18 -12.17 16.35
N GLU A 288 -3.96 -11.46 17.45
CA GLU A 288 -5.00 -11.15 18.43
C GLU A 288 -5.18 -9.63 18.47
N LEU A 289 -6.29 -9.13 17.92
CA LEU A 289 -6.61 -7.72 17.98
C LEU A 289 -7.28 -7.41 19.32
N ILE A 290 -6.65 -6.51 20.06
CA ILE A 290 -7.15 -5.98 21.33
C ILE A 290 -7.37 -4.50 21.11
N ASP A 291 -8.62 -4.09 20.96
CA ASP A 291 -8.92 -2.66 20.82
C ASP A 291 -8.69 -1.95 22.16
N LYS A 292 -7.75 -0.99 22.18
CA LYS A 292 -7.44 -0.16 23.36
C LYS A 292 -8.34 1.08 23.45
N MET A 293 -9.23 1.34 22.48
CA MET A 293 -10.14 2.49 22.50
C MET A 293 -11.43 2.23 23.30
N LYS A 294 -12.10 3.32 23.69
CA LYS A 294 -13.12 3.48 24.76
C LYS A 294 -14.36 2.54 24.75
N ASP A 295 -14.52 1.63 23.80
CA ASP A 295 -15.59 0.62 23.79
C ASP A 295 -14.99 -0.81 23.83
N LEU A 296 -14.70 -1.25 25.06
CA LEU A 296 -14.09 -2.51 25.54
C LEU A 296 -14.71 -3.86 25.06
N ASN A 297 -15.20 -3.99 23.83
CA ASN A 297 -16.11 -5.08 23.44
C ASN A 297 -15.79 -5.79 22.11
N PHE A 298 -14.56 -5.66 21.59
CA PHE A 298 -14.09 -6.29 20.36
C PHE A 298 -12.94 -7.25 20.66
N ASN A 299 -13.16 -8.56 20.51
CA ASN A 299 -12.12 -9.58 20.61
C ASN A 299 -12.03 -10.32 19.28
N PHE A 300 -11.01 -10.01 18.48
CA PHE A 300 -10.80 -10.68 17.20
C PHE A 300 -9.51 -11.50 17.26
N LYS A 301 -9.63 -12.80 16.97
CA LYS A 301 -8.51 -13.73 16.94
C LYS A 301 -8.43 -14.37 15.55
N SER A 302 -7.43 -13.98 14.77
CA SER A 302 -7.18 -14.62 13.49
C SER A 302 -6.00 -15.57 13.55
N LYS A 303 -6.09 -16.66 12.78
CA LYS A 303 -5.00 -17.60 12.57
C LYS A 303 -4.68 -17.63 11.08
N ILE A 304 -3.56 -17.06 10.72
CA ILE A 304 -3.09 -17.02 9.34
C ILE A 304 -2.08 -18.15 9.18
N PHE A 305 -2.42 -19.17 8.41
CA PHE A 305 -1.44 -20.18 8.01
C PHE A 305 -0.57 -19.60 6.90
N ILE A 306 0.75 -19.66 7.02
CA ILE A 306 1.68 -19.22 5.96
C ILE A 306 1.78 -20.27 4.84
N LYS A 307 0.66 -20.97 4.56
CA LYS A 307 0.47 -21.62 3.27
C LYS A 307 0.11 -20.50 2.29
N PRO A 308 0.84 -20.36 1.17
CA PRO A 308 0.58 -19.30 0.20
C PRO A 308 -0.91 -19.26 -0.15
N PHE A 309 -1.49 -18.06 -0.08
CA PHE A 309 -2.86 -17.79 -0.51
C PHE A 309 -3.98 -18.46 0.29
N PHE A 310 -3.73 -18.93 1.51
CA PHE A 310 -4.78 -19.43 2.41
C PHE A 310 -4.90 -18.55 3.67
N LEU A 311 -6.10 -18.08 3.99
CA LEU A 311 -6.36 -17.20 5.12
C LEU A 311 -7.64 -17.61 5.87
N ASP A 312 -7.50 -17.98 7.14
CA ASP A 312 -8.63 -18.27 8.03
C ASP A 312 -8.78 -17.18 9.10
N LEU A 313 -9.94 -16.53 9.12
CA LEU A 313 -10.28 -15.45 10.03
C LEU A 313 -11.48 -15.83 10.89
N SER A 314 -11.38 -15.58 12.20
CA SER A 314 -12.51 -15.74 13.11
C SER A 314 -12.59 -14.56 14.07
N GLY A 315 -13.78 -14.05 14.34
CA GLY A 315 -13.94 -12.91 15.21
C GLY A 315 -15.25 -12.93 15.96
N GLU A 316 -15.24 -12.44 17.20
CA GLU A 316 -16.46 -12.19 17.95
C GLU A 316 -16.50 -10.76 18.49
N VAL A 317 -17.65 -10.11 18.31
CA VAL A 317 -17.86 -8.73 18.76
C VAL A 317 -19.20 -8.63 19.48
N LYS A 318 -19.28 -7.85 20.56
CA LYS A 318 -20.59 -7.69 21.24
C LYS A 318 -21.56 -6.85 20.40
N LYS A 319 -21.05 -5.87 19.65
CA LYS A 319 -21.84 -4.95 18.83
C LYS A 319 -21.15 -4.73 17.50
N MET A 320 -21.90 -4.75 16.41
CA MET A 320 -21.38 -4.53 15.07
C MET A 320 -22.27 -3.56 14.29
N LYS A 321 -21.69 -2.53 13.68
CA LYS A 321 -22.42 -1.67 12.74
C LYS A 321 -22.15 -2.19 11.32
N LEU A 322 -23.15 -2.80 10.67
CA LEU A 322 -22.99 -3.38 9.32
C LEU A 322 -22.53 -2.36 8.27
N SER A 323 -22.88 -1.09 8.47
CA SER A 323 -22.45 0.02 7.63
C SER A 323 -20.91 0.08 7.47
N HIS A 324 -20.15 -0.33 8.50
CA HIS A 324 -18.68 -0.44 8.39
C HIS A 324 -18.17 -1.49 7.41
N LEU A 325 -19.03 -2.40 6.93
CA LEU A 325 -18.71 -3.41 5.93
C LEU A 325 -19.34 -3.16 4.56
N ILE A 326 -20.56 -2.63 4.51
CA ILE A 326 -21.36 -2.55 3.28
C ILE A 326 -21.46 -1.14 2.70
N ASP A 327 -21.16 -0.09 3.47
CA ASP A 327 -21.22 1.28 2.95
C ASP A 327 -20.22 1.45 1.80
N ARG A 328 -20.57 2.29 0.81
CA ARG A 328 -19.74 2.51 -0.38
C ARG A 328 -18.29 2.90 -0.08
N ASN A 329 -18.09 3.62 1.03
CA ASN A 329 -16.79 4.13 1.48
C ASN A 329 -16.11 3.25 2.55
N SER A 330 -16.68 2.10 2.87
CA SER A 330 -16.10 1.16 3.83
C SER A 330 -14.78 0.57 3.30
N VAL A 331 -13.88 0.21 4.22
CA VAL A 331 -12.58 -0.38 3.85
C VAL A 331 -12.76 -1.66 3.03
N LEU A 332 -13.71 -2.52 3.42
CA LEU A 332 -13.99 -3.77 2.70
C LEU A 332 -14.46 -3.50 1.27
N VAL A 333 -15.42 -2.59 1.05
CA VAL A 333 -15.91 -2.25 -0.30
C VAL A 333 -14.80 -1.63 -1.15
N GLN A 334 -13.96 -0.78 -0.57
CA GLN A 334 -12.82 -0.21 -1.31
C GLN A 334 -11.83 -1.29 -1.74
N PHE A 335 -11.57 -2.30 -0.88
CA PHE A 335 -10.74 -3.44 -1.25
C PHE A 335 -11.39 -4.33 -2.32
N LEU A 336 -12.68 -4.66 -2.18
CA LEU A 336 -13.42 -5.42 -3.19
C LEU A 336 -13.33 -4.74 -4.56
N LYS A 337 -13.39 -3.40 -4.58
CA LYS A 337 -13.27 -2.62 -5.81
C LYS A 337 -11.90 -2.65 -6.48
N THR A 338 -10.85 -3.00 -5.75
CA THR A 338 -9.52 -3.21 -6.36
C THR A 338 -9.43 -4.54 -7.10
N GLU A 339 -10.44 -5.41 -6.98
CA GLU A 339 -10.44 -6.78 -7.49
C GLU A 339 -9.27 -7.63 -6.99
N ILE A 340 -8.54 -7.20 -5.94
CA ILE A 340 -7.40 -7.95 -5.39
C ILE A 340 -7.80 -9.35 -4.90
N PHE A 341 -9.06 -9.50 -4.49
CA PHE A 341 -9.63 -10.76 -4.05
C PHE A 341 -10.07 -11.67 -5.21
N ASN A 342 -10.13 -11.15 -6.44
CA ASN A 342 -10.47 -11.91 -7.66
C ASN A 342 -9.23 -12.68 -8.16
N ASN A 343 -8.57 -13.43 -7.27
CA ASN A 343 -7.39 -14.21 -7.58
C ASN A 343 -7.71 -15.70 -7.42
N GLN A 344 -7.46 -16.49 -8.47
CA GLN A 344 -7.77 -17.92 -8.49
C GLN A 344 -7.03 -18.73 -7.43
N ASN A 345 -5.83 -18.27 -7.04
CA ASN A 345 -5.02 -18.94 -6.04
C ASN A 345 -5.43 -18.55 -4.62
N LEU A 346 -6.20 -17.47 -4.45
CA LEU A 346 -6.61 -16.95 -3.15
C LEU A 346 -7.80 -17.71 -2.57
N ASN A 347 -7.59 -18.24 -1.37
CA ASN A 347 -8.57 -18.93 -0.56
C ASN A 347 -8.68 -18.24 0.80
N ILE A 348 -9.85 -17.65 1.08
CA ILE A 348 -10.14 -16.99 2.35
C ILE A 348 -11.39 -17.63 2.95
N SER A 349 -11.34 -17.96 4.23
CA SER A 349 -12.53 -18.24 5.03
C SER A 349 -12.57 -17.30 6.22
N SER A 350 -13.62 -16.50 6.33
CA SER A 350 -13.80 -15.56 7.43
C SER A 350 -15.16 -15.74 8.08
N VAL A 351 -15.18 -15.82 9.40
CA VAL A 351 -16.39 -15.90 10.21
C VAL A 351 -16.40 -14.79 11.24
N ILE A 352 -17.38 -13.89 11.15
CA ILE A 352 -17.58 -12.79 12.10
C ILE A 352 -18.88 -13.04 12.86
N LYS A 353 -18.78 -13.14 14.18
CA LYS A 353 -19.92 -13.28 15.09
C LYS A 353 -20.19 -11.95 15.78
N ALA A 354 -21.45 -11.49 15.76
CA ALA A 354 -21.86 -10.32 16.52
C ALA A 354 -23.12 -10.56 17.35
N GLN A 355 -23.09 -10.23 18.64
CA GLN A 355 -24.27 -10.39 19.49
C GLN A 355 -25.38 -9.38 19.15
N LYS A 356 -25.03 -8.14 18.81
CA LYS A 356 -25.99 -7.07 18.45
C LYS A 356 -25.57 -6.37 17.15
N ILE A 357 -26.55 -6.04 16.31
CA ILE A 357 -26.34 -5.31 15.06
C ILE A 357 -26.83 -3.87 15.19
N LEU A 358 -25.92 -2.90 15.15
CA LEU A 358 -26.24 -1.47 15.24
C LEU A 358 -26.66 -0.89 13.88
N PRO A 359 -27.55 0.12 13.86
CA PRO A 359 -28.19 0.77 15.01
C PRO A 359 -29.45 0.04 15.53
N TYR A 360 -29.82 -1.09 14.93
CA TYR A 360 -31.10 -1.76 15.20
C TYR A 360 -31.00 -2.73 16.38
N GLN A 361 -31.38 -2.27 17.58
CA GLN A 361 -31.30 -3.07 18.82
C GLN A 361 -31.99 -4.44 18.76
N ASN A 362 -33.00 -4.60 17.90
CA ASN A 362 -33.72 -5.84 17.75
C ASN A 362 -33.00 -6.85 16.84
N LEU A 363 -32.02 -6.43 16.05
CA LEU A 363 -31.21 -7.34 15.24
C LEU A 363 -30.03 -7.86 16.07
N LYS A 364 -29.93 -9.19 16.18
CA LYS A 364 -28.97 -9.88 17.06
C LYS A 364 -28.42 -11.14 16.40
N ASN A 365 -27.39 -11.71 17.02
CA ASN A 365 -26.81 -13.00 16.66
C ASN A 365 -26.37 -13.08 15.19
N LEU A 366 -25.64 -12.07 14.70
CA LEU A 366 -25.04 -12.12 13.38
C LEU A 366 -23.97 -13.22 13.34
N LEU A 367 -24.08 -14.11 12.37
CA LEU A 367 -23.00 -14.94 11.87
C LEU A 367 -22.78 -14.53 10.41
N LEU A 368 -21.71 -13.78 10.15
CA LEU A 368 -21.33 -13.39 8.80
C LEU A 368 -20.19 -14.30 8.34
N ASN A 369 -20.48 -15.14 7.35
CA ASN A 369 -19.47 -15.92 6.66
C ASN A 369 -19.05 -15.16 5.40
N ILE A 370 -17.75 -15.09 5.14
CA ILE A 370 -17.20 -14.58 3.89
C ILE A 370 -16.24 -15.65 3.39
N LYS A 371 -16.48 -16.16 2.20
CA LYS A 371 -15.61 -17.15 1.55
C LYS A 371 -15.09 -16.55 0.25
N ILE A 372 -13.79 -16.72 0.02
CA ILE A 372 -13.14 -16.40 -1.25
C ILE A 372 -12.51 -17.69 -1.73
N ARG A 373 -12.90 -18.17 -2.91
CA ARG A 373 -12.35 -19.37 -3.54
C ARG A 373 -12.33 -19.20 -5.04
N GLN A 374 -11.18 -19.50 -5.67
CA GLN A 374 -11.03 -19.40 -7.13
C GLN A 374 -11.42 -18.01 -7.68
N GLY A 375 -11.17 -16.94 -6.90
CA GLY A 375 -11.54 -15.57 -7.25
C GLY A 375 -13.02 -15.21 -7.11
N LEU A 376 -13.88 -16.14 -6.65
CA LEU A 376 -15.28 -15.88 -6.35
C LEU A 376 -15.44 -15.56 -4.86
N ILE A 377 -16.37 -14.66 -4.55
CA ILE A 377 -16.61 -14.16 -3.19
C ILE A 377 -18.07 -14.40 -2.83
N ASP A 378 -18.34 -15.22 -1.81
CA ASP A 378 -19.69 -15.52 -1.35
C ASP A 378 -19.87 -15.24 0.16
N LEU A 379 -21.14 -15.09 0.55
CA LEU A 379 -21.60 -14.89 1.92
C LEU A 379 -22.48 -16.05 2.41
N ASP A 380 -22.31 -17.25 1.85
CA ASP A 380 -23.22 -18.35 2.09
C ASP A 380 -23.21 -18.83 3.54
N ASP A 381 -24.38 -19.28 4.00
CA ASP A 381 -24.67 -19.66 5.38
C ASP A 381 -24.60 -18.53 6.41
N SER A 382 -24.43 -17.27 5.96
CA SER A 382 -24.58 -16.12 6.84
C SER A 382 -26.00 -16.04 7.38
N ASN A 383 -26.15 -15.72 8.66
CA ASN A 383 -27.45 -15.61 9.30
C ASN A 383 -27.47 -14.54 10.39
N PHE A 384 -28.67 -14.09 10.73
CA PHE A 384 -28.93 -13.21 11.86
C PHE A 384 -30.39 -13.34 12.30
N SER A 385 -30.71 -12.86 13.49
CA SER A 385 -32.07 -12.91 14.03
C SER A 385 -32.63 -11.52 14.26
N TRP A 386 -33.93 -11.36 14.05
CA TRP A 386 -34.69 -10.23 14.56
C TRP A 386 -35.40 -10.65 15.84
N SER A 387 -34.80 -10.31 16.99
CA SER A 387 -35.27 -10.67 18.32
C SER A 387 -35.61 -12.17 18.38
N ASN A 388 -36.75 -12.53 18.95
CA ASN A 388 -37.34 -13.86 18.86
C ASN A 388 -38.47 -13.90 17.82
N TYR A 389 -38.50 -12.95 16.87
CA TYR A 389 -39.58 -12.78 15.90
C TYR A 389 -39.32 -13.54 14.61
N SER A 390 -38.08 -13.50 14.11
CA SER A 390 -37.69 -14.20 12.90
C SER A 390 -36.17 -14.43 12.81
N ASP A 391 -35.78 -15.43 12.03
CA ASP A 391 -34.39 -15.69 11.64
C ASP A 391 -34.22 -15.45 10.14
N PHE A 392 -33.04 -14.99 9.75
CA PHE A 392 -32.67 -14.65 8.38
C PHE A 392 -31.46 -15.49 7.98
N LYS A 393 -31.50 -16.10 6.78
CA LYS A 393 -30.37 -16.85 6.21
C LYS A 393 -30.10 -16.41 4.78
N ILE A 394 -28.83 -16.16 4.47
CA ILE A 394 -28.32 -15.88 3.14
C ILE A 394 -27.78 -17.18 2.53
N SER A 395 -28.08 -17.40 1.24
CA SER A 395 -27.60 -18.55 0.46
C SER A 395 -27.45 -18.18 -1.01
N ASN A 396 -26.71 -19.00 -1.76
CA ASN A 396 -26.46 -18.84 -3.20
C ASN A 396 -26.03 -17.40 -3.54
N SER A 397 -25.11 -16.88 -2.74
CA SER A 397 -24.68 -15.50 -2.82
C SER A 397 -23.38 -15.36 -3.61
N LEU A 398 -23.23 -14.22 -4.28
CA LEU A 398 -22.02 -13.90 -5.02
C LEU A 398 -21.82 -12.40 -5.06
N ILE A 399 -20.61 -11.96 -4.73
CA ILE A 399 -20.14 -10.59 -4.92
C ILE A 399 -19.32 -10.54 -6.20
N TYR A 400 -19.69 -9.63 -7.11
CA TYR A 400 -19.00 -9.47 -8.39
C TYR A 400 -19.24 -8.07 -8.96
N PHE A 401 -18.49 -7.74 -10.01
CA PHE A 401 -18.70 -6.51 -10.76
C PHE A 401 -19.72 -6.71 -11.87
N ASN A 402 -20.71 -5.81 -11.95
CA ASN A 402 -21.69 -5.75 -13.03
C ASN A 402 -21.83 -4.30 -13.51
N ASP A 403 -21.60 -4.05 -14.80
CA ASP A 403 -21.64 -2.71 -15.40
C ASP A 403 -20.85 -1.65 -14.59
N ASN A 404 -19.62 -1.97 -14.20
CA ASN A 404 -18.74 -1.16 -13.34
C ASN A 404 -19.26 -0.87 -11.92
N ASN A 405 -20.34 -1.51 -11.49
CA ASN A 405 -20.82 -1.43 -10.11
C ASN A 405 -20.46 -2.70 -9.35
N LEU A 406 -20.07 -2.56 -8.09
CA LEU A 406 -19.93 -3.70 -7.21
C LEU A 406 -21.34 -4.14 -6.75
N VAL A 407 -21.64 -5.44 -6.90
CA VAL A 407 -22.96 -6.00 -6.62
C VAL A 407 -22.84 -7.28 -5.79
N LEU A 408 -23.77 -7.48 -4.85
CA LEU A 408 -24.01 -8.72 -4.13
C LEU A 408 -25.36 -9.29 -4.57
N ASN A 409 -25.35 -10.46 -5.20
CA ASN A 409 -26.56 -11.26 -5.40
C ASN A 409 -26.70 -12.29 -4.29
N GLY A 410 -27.92 -12.70 -4.00
CA GLY A 410 -28.17 -13.85 -3.15
C GLY A 410 -29.64 -14.17 -2.98
N LYS A 411 -29.89 -15.25 -2.24
CA LYS A 411 -31.21 -15.65 -1.76
C LYS A 411 -31.31 -15.38 -0.28
N MET A 412 -32.42 -14.77 0.14
CA MET A 412 -32.76 -14.56 1.53
C MET A 412 -33.93 -15.46 1.89
N ASN A 413 -33.77 -16.24 2.96
CA ASN A 413 -34.83 -17.00 3.60
C ASN A 413 -35.11 -16.40 4.97
N ILE A 414 -36.38 -16.16 5.27
CA ILE A 414 -36.84 -15.62 6.54
C ILE A 414 -37.81 -16.61 7.17
N ASP A 415 -37.42 -17.17 8.31
CA ASP A 415 -38.26 -18.06 9.11
C ASP A 415 -38.96 -17.24 10.19
N ILE A 416 -40.29 -17.16 10.14
CA ILE A 416 -41.10 -16.34 11.03
C ILE A 416 -41.54 -17.17 12.24
N LYS A 417 -41.06 -16.78 13.42
CA LYS A 417 -41.40 -17.41 14.71
C LYS A 417 -42.60 -16.75 15.38
N ASN A 418 -42.72 -15.42 15.26
CA ASN A 418 -43.81 -14.66 15.87
C ASN A 418 -44.30 -13.55 14.92
N TYR A 419 -45.20 -13.91 14.01
CA TYR A 419 -45.78 -12.99 13.03
C TYR A 419 -46.55 -11.82 13.68
N ASN A 420 -47.16 -12.03 14.85
CA ASN A 420 -47.91 -11.00 15.56
C ASN A 420 -47.00 -9.85 16.02
N GLU A 421 -45.81 -10.15 16.55
CA GLU A 421 -44.84 -9.13 16.96
C GLU A 421 -44.25 -8.38 15.77
N ILE A 422 -44.06 -9.05 14.63
CA ILE A 422 -43.63 -8.40 13.38
C ILE A 422 -44.67 -7.37 12.93
N TYR A 423 -45.96 -7.74 12.89
CA TYR A 423 -47.03 -6.81 12.54
C TYR A 423 -47.21 -5.69 13.56
N ARG A 424 -46.98 -5.96 14.85
CA ARG A 424 -46.98 -4.93 15.89
C ARG A 424 -45.85 -3.92 15.67
N PHE A 425 -44.66 -4.38 15.32
CA PHE A 425 -43.52 -3.51 15.01
C PHE A 425 -43.80 -2.60 13.79
N PHE A 426 -44.38 -3.16 12.74
CA PHE A 426 -44.76 -2.41 11.54
C PHE A 426 -46.03 -1.58 11.71
N GLN A 427 -46.74 -1.70 12.85
CA GLN A 427 -48.03 -1.04 13.10
C GLN A 427 -49.10 -1.42 12.07
N THR A 428 -49.10 -2.67 11.64
CA THR A 428 -50.05 -3.20 10.65
C THR A 428 -51.45 -3.31 11.28
N PRO A 429 -52.53 -2.80 10.64
CA PRO A 429 -53.90 -2.97 11.12
C PRO A 429 -54.31 -4.44 11.29
N ARG A 430 -55.12 -4.75 12.32
CA ARG A 430 -55.45 -6.14 12.71
C ARG A 430 -56.12 -6.96 11.61
N ASN A 431 -56.98 -6.33 10.81
CA ASN A 431 -57.68 -6.95 9.69
C ASN A 431 -56.74 -7.47 8.58
N PHE A 432 -55.50 -6.99 8.49
CA PHE A 432 -54.53 -7.42 7.48
C PHE A 432 -53.49 -8.43 8.01
N ARG A 433 -53.59 -8.87 9.27
CA ARG A 433 -52.58 -9.72 9.93
C ARG A 433 -52.82 -11.22 9.69
N LYS A 434 -52.52 -11.69 8.48
CA LYS A 434 -52.53 -13.14 8.16
C LYS A 434 -51.34 -13.86 8.80
N LYS A 435 -51.48 -15.13 9.18
CA LYS A 435 -50.32 -15.92 9.62
C LYS A 435 -49.35 -16.05 8.44
N ILE A 436 -48.05 -15.87 8.70
CA ILE A 436 -46.96 -16.10 7.76
C ILE A 436 -45.89 -16.90 8.50
N GLU A 437 -45.37 -17.95 7.88
CA GLU A 437 -44.35 -18.84 8.45
C GLU A 437 -43.00 -18.68 7.76
N ASN A 438 -42.97 -18.47 6.45
CA ASN A 438 -41.73 -18.35 5.69
C ASN A 438 -41.82 -17.30 4.57
N ILE A 439 -40.76 -16.52 4.39
CA ILE A 439 -40.61 -15.61 3.25
C ILE A 439 -39.28 -15.90 2.58
N LYS A 440 -39.30 -16.14 1.27
CA LYS A 440 -38.08 -16.31 0.46
C LYS A 440 -38.06 -15.34 -0.70
N PHE A 441 -36.91 -14.77 -0.97
CA PHE A 441 -36.72 -13.90 -2.13
C PHE A 441 -35.28 -13.89 -2.62
N GLU A 442 -35.10 -13.50 -3.87
CA GLU A 442 -33.81 -13.18 -4.45
C GLU A 442 -33.54 -11.68 -4.29
N PHE A 443 -32.30 -11.32 -4.00
CA PHE A 443 -31.89 -9.93 -3.87
C PHE A 443 -30.63 -9.64 -4.68
N ASN A 444 -30.55 -8.40 -5.15
CA ASN A 444 -29.39 -7.81 -5.79
C ASN A 444 -29.10 -6.48 -5.08
N TYR A 445 -28.04 -6.44 -4.29
CA TYR A 445 -27.58 -5.25 -3.60
C TYR A 445 -26.45 -4.59 -4.38
N ASN A 446 -26.63 -3.33 -4.77
CA ASN A 446 -25.61 -2.53 -5.41
C ASN A 446 -24.91 -1.66 -4.35
N PHE A 447 -23.61 -1.90 -4.13
CA PHE A 447 -22.81 -1.18 -3.13
C PHE A 447 -22.54 0.28 -3.50
N ASP A 448 -22.56 0.62 -4.79
CA ASP A 448 -22.30 1.98 -5.28
C ASP A 448 -23.53 2.88 -5.16
N GLN A 449 -24.71 2.31 -5.37
CA GLN A 449 -25.99 3.01 -5.28
C GLN A 449 -26.67 2.83 -3.91
N GLU A 450 -26.13 1.96 -3.06
CA GLU A 450 -26.70 1.56 -1.75
C GLU A 450 -28.18 1.16 -1.86
N MET A 451 -28.48 0.35 -2.88
CA MET A 451 -29.82 0.00 -3.33
C MET A 451 -29.99 -1.52 -3.42
N ILE A 452 -31.13 -2.03 -2.95
CA ILE A 452 -31.48 -3.45 -3.04
C ILE A 452 -32.62 -3.59 -4.05
N LYS A 453 -32.46 -4.45 -5.05
CA LYS A 453 -33.57 -4.96 -5.86
C LYS A 453 -33.99 -6.32 -5.32
N ILE A 454 -35.29 -6.57 -5.27
CA ILE A 454 -35.85 -7.83 -4.78
C ILE A 454 -36.71 -8.45 -5.88
N SER A 455 -36.58 -9.75 -6.06
CA SER A 455 -37.34 -10.53 -7.05
C SER A 455 -37.75 -11.88 -6.47
N ASN A 456 -38.63 -12.59 -7.20
CA ASN A 456 -39.00 -13.97 -6.90
C ASN A 456 -39.48 -14.18 -5.45
N ILE A 457 -40.27 -13.23 -4.94
CA ILE A 457 -40.81 -13.25 -3.58
C ILE A 457 -41.85 -14.35 -3.45
N THR A 458 -41.65 -15.23 -2.49
CA THR A 458 -42.62 -16.25 -2.08
C THR A 458 -42.91 -16.10 -0.59
N ILE A 459 -44.18 -16.23 -0.23
CA ILE A 459 -44.67 -16.24 1.16
C ILE A 459 -45.36 -17.58 1.36
N ASP A 460 -44.91 -18.38 2.32
CA ASP A 460 -45.39 -19.74 2.57
C ASP A 460 -45.39 -20.60 1.28
N ASN A 461 -44.32 -20.45 0.49
CA ASN A 461 -44.11 -21.05 -0.83
C ASN A 461 -45.12 -20.65 -1.92
N GLN A 462 -45.91 -19.60 -1.71
CA GLN A 462 -46.82 -19.03 -2.71
C GLN A 462 -46.26 -17.71 -3.28
N THR A 463 -46.31 -17.57 -4.61
CA THR A 463 -45.93 -16.34 -5.29
C THR A 463 -47.08 -15.34 -5.31
N ASN A 464 -46.80 -14.06 -5.08
CA ASN A 464 -47.79 -12.99 -5.24
C ASN A 464 -47.19 -11.83 -6.06
N GLN A 465 -47.66 -11.68 -7.30
CA GLN A 465 -47.14 -10.69 -8.25
C GLN A 465 -47.28 -9.26 -7.73
N LYS A 466 -48.39 -8.91 -7.05
CA LYS A 466 -48.61 -7.57 -6.49
C LYS A 466 -47.56 -7.21 -5.43
N ILE A 467 -47.13 -8.18 -4.62
CA ILE A 467 -46.07 -7.98 -3.63
C ILE A 467 -44.74 -7.73 -4.34
N GLY A 468 -44.45 -8.49 -5.39
CA GLY A 468 -43.28 -8.30 -6.24
C GLY A 468 -43.18 -6.87 -6.80
N GLU A 469 -44.29 -6.32 -7.30
CA GLU A 469 -44.35 -4.95 -7.81
C GLU A 469 -44.09 -3.90 -6.73
N ILE A 470 -44.58 -4.11 -5.50
CA ILE A 470 -44.42 -3.17 -4.38
C ILE A 470 -43.00 -3.20 -3.80
N LEU A 471 -42.41 -4.39 -3.67
CA LEU A 471 -41.12 -4.60 -3.00
C LEU A 471 -39.93 -4.68 -3.96
N ASN A 472 -40.14 -4.47 -5.27
CA ASN A 472 -39.12 -4.64 -6.31
C ASN A 472 -37.81 -3.87 -6.06
N LYS A 473 -37.87 -2.75 -5.33
CA LYS A 473 -36.75 -1.84 -5.13
C LYS A 473 -36.81 -1.19 -3.75
N LEU A 474 -35.74 -1.35 -2.98
CA LEU A 474 -35.47 -0.66 -1.72
C LEU A 474 -34.29 0.29 -1.92
N VAL A 475 -34.50 1.55 -1.55
CA VAL A 475 -33.46 2.59 -1.61
C VAL A 475 -33.19 3.12 -0.22
N SER A 476 -31.92 3.20 0.15
CA SER A 476 -31.49 3.82 1.41
C SER A 476 -31.88 5.31 1.45
N GLN A 477 -32.52 5.72 2.54
CA GLN A 477 -32.89 7.11 2.83
C GLN A 477 -31.75 7.83 3.57
N GLU A 478 -31.80 9.16 3.64
CA GLU A 478 -30.71 10.00 4.17
C GLU A 478 -30.33 9.66 5.63
N ASN A 479 -31.29 9.19 6.43
CA ASN A 479 -31.04 8.83 7.82
C ASN A 479 -31.85 7.61 8.31
N VAL A 480 -31.47 7.10 9.49
CA VAL A 480 -32.04 5.89 10.11
C VAL A 480 -33.54 6.01 10.38
N LEU A 481 -34.03 7.21 10.75
CA LEU A 481 -35.44 7.43 11.06
C LEU A 481 -36.29 7.41 9.79
N GLN A 482 -35.85 8.11 8.74
CA GLN A 482 -36.50 8.08 7.43
C GLN A 482 -36.53 6.65 6.86
N ASN A 483 -35.42 5.92 6.95
CA ASN A 483 -35.36 4.50 6.56
C ASN A 483 -36.41 3.66 7.29
N ARG A 484 -36.57 3.87 8.60
CA ARG A 484 -37.57 3.15 9.40
C ARG A 484 -39.00 3.48 8.96
N VAL A 485 -39.32 4.74 8.70
CA VAL A 485 -40.65 5.17 8.23
C VAL A 485 -40.93 4.62 6.82
N TYR A 486 -39.97 4.73 5.92
CA TYR A 486 -40.05 4.21 4.56
C TYR A 486 -40.32 2.70 4.56
N LEU A 487 -39.51 1.91 5.28
CA LEU A 487 -39.69 0.46 5.39
C LEU A 487 -41.04 0.07 5.98
N LYS A 488 -41.49 0.77 7.03
CA LYS A 488 -42.83 0.53 7.61
C LYS A 488 -43.94 0.75 6.60
N ASN A 489 -43.91 1.85 5.87
CA ASN A 489 -44.94 2.18 4.89
C ASN A 489 -44.94 1.18 3.73
N LEU A 490 -43.77 0.83 3.23
CA LEU A 490 -43.61 -0.12 2.13
C LEU A 490 -44.08 -1.53 2.51
N ILE A 491 -43.65 -2.04 3.66
CA ILE A 491 -44.04 -3.36 4.15
C ILE A 491 -45.54 -3.42 4.44
N ASN A 492 -46.13 -2.36 5.03
CA ASN A 492 -47.58 -2.33 5.22
C ASN A 492 -48.37 -2.33 3.90
N LYS A 493 -47.86 -1.69 2.84
CA LYS A 493 -48.48 -1.78 1.50
C LYS A 493 -48.41 -3.21 0.97
N ALA A 494 -47.26 -3.86 1.09
CA ALA A 494 -47.09 -5.25 0.67
C ALA A 494 -47.99 -6.23 1.45
N ILE A 495 -48.12 -6.05 2.78
CA ILE A 495 -49.01 -6.87 3.62
C ILE A 495 -50.48 -6.68 3.23
N LYS A 496 -50.93 -5.44 2.97
CA LYS A 496 -52.29 -5.18 2.48
C LYS A 496 -52.57 -5.89 1.15
N ALA A 497 -51.62 -5.84 0.22
CA ALA A 497 -51.75 -6.53 -1.06
C ALA A 497 -51.77 -8.07 -0.91
N TYR A 498 -51.09 -8.61 0.11
CA TYR A 498 -51.13 -10.04 0.46
C TYR A 498 -52.46 -10.46 1.13
N SER A 499 -53.02 -9.59 1.98
CA SER A 499 -54.25 -9.90 2.70
C SER A 499 -55.48 -9.95 1.81
N GLY A 500 -55.46 -9.28 0.65
CA GLY A 500 -56.62 -9.08 -0.21
C GLY A 500 -57.13 -7.66 -0.08
#